data_AF-A0A813EKA1-F1
#
_entry.id   AF-A0A813EKA1-F1
#
_cell.length_a   1.000
_cell.length_b   1.000
_cell.length_c   1.000
_cell.angle_alpha   90.00
_cell.angle_beta   90.00
_cell.angle_gamma   90.00
#
_symmetry.space_group_name_H-M   'P 1'
#
loop_
_entity.id
_entity.type
_entity.pdbx_description
1 polymer ?
#
loop_
_entity_poly.entity_id
_entity_poly.type
_entity_poly.pdbx_seq_one_letter_code
_entity_poly.pdbx_strand_id
1 'polypeptide(L)'
;MKYLKQIPAIAEKLGVQKLSRPPRVAEWPSRVQGGKTAWDVPWPEQCALLKSWVLKHGGILPKPTSGDEEEKALAEWLKFADGQHSQRTLSEQQLGLLENALAEQQLRQIPEVVDRLDQEAEQGQVAGNVQDQLRVISEKLAAADDASEAATATWSDRLWSVQSWTEEHDGTLPAERALASQTEKSLAKWLSHNIHQARKGQLELDKVEQLQQIPAIAERLDLYSWSNSLRSIQNWMEEHNGILPGRQQLASQTEKGLAKWLTNNIQQTRKGKLELDKVEQLQQIPAIAERLDLYGWSNSLQSIQSWLEGHDGMLPVQRPLASQTEKRLAKWLSSNTYQARNGKLELDKVEQLQQIPAIAERLIAKDVYVLKDDAHWIGSLRRIQSWLEEHHGTLPAERQLASQTEKSLGKWLTSIIYQARNGKLEMDKVEQLQQIPAIAERLTAKDACALRDDAHWIGSLRRLQSWLEEHHGTLPAERQLASQTEKGLAKWLTSNIYQARTKKLELDKVEQLQQIPAIAVRLDHHNWSNSLRSIQNWMEEHNGILPGRQQLASQTEKGLAKWLSNNIQQTRKGKLELNKVEQLQQIPAIAEKLASGRGIKRLRPLE
;
A
#
# COMPACT_ATOMS: atom_id res chain seq x y z
N MET A 1 22.21 -9.03 -3.89
CA MET A 1 21.51 -8.59 -2.64
C MET A 1 22.33 -8.60 -1.34
N LYS A 2 23.43 -9.37 -1.18
CA LYS A 2 24.25 -9.33 0.07
C LYS A 2 25.30 -8.20 0.13
N TYR A 3 25.66 -7.57 -1.00
CA TYR A 3 26.77 -6.62 -1.09
C TYR A 3 26.39 -5.14 -0.91
N LEU A 4 25.12 -4.76 -1.11
CA LEU A 4 24.64 -3.39 -0.84
C LEU A 4 24.58 -3.05 0.66
N LYS A 5 24.76 -4.03 1.56
CA LYS A 5 24.92 -3.80 3.01
C LYS A 5 26.34 -3.31 3.38
N GLN A 6 27.30 -3.28 2.46
CA GLN A 6 28.66 -2.81 2.72
C GLN A 6 28.89 -1.33 2.40
N ILE A 7 27.97 -0.68 1.66
CA ILE A 7 28.05 0.76 1.35
C ILE A 7 28.10 1.64 2.63
N PRO A 8 27.32 1.36 3.69
CA PRO A 8 27.44 2.09 4.95
C PRO A 8 28.80 1.90 5.65
N ALA A 9 29.42 0.72 5.54
CA ALA A 9 30.71 0.41 6.15
C ALA A 9 31.89 1.08 5.41
N ILE A 10 31.73 1.37 4.11
CA ILE A 10 32.68 2.13 3.31
C ILE A 10 32.53 3.65 3.60
N ALA A 11 31.31 4.15 3.73
CA ALA A 11 31.05 5.53 4.13
C ALA A 11 31.55 5.87 5.55
N GLU A 12 31.52 4.90 6.46
CA GLU A 12 32.04 5.02 7.84
C GLU A 12 33.59 5.01 7.88
N LYS A 13 34.25 4.19 7.03
CA LYS A 13 35.72 4.20 6.87
C LYS A 13 36.28 5.47 6.20
N LEU A 14 35.46 6.22 5.47
CA LEU A 14 35.84 7.44 4.76
C LEU A 14 35.52 8.75 5.51
N GLY A 15 35.11 8.67 6.78
CA GLY A 15 34.94 9.87 7.63
C GLY A 15 33.81 10.81 7.20
N VAL A 16 32.80 10.32 6.48
CA VAL A 16 31.67 11.15 6.05
C VAL A 16 30.67 11.30 7.20
N GLN A 17 30.61 12.48 7.81
CA GLN A 17 29.59 12.77 8.83
C GLN A 17 28.17 12.69 8.23
N LYS A 18 27.29 11.98 8.94
CA LYS A 18 25.85 11.86 8.65
C LYS A 18 25.19 13.25 8.48
N LEU A 19 24.76 13.57 7.27
CA LEU A 19 23.77 14.62 7.02
C LEU A 19 22.43 14.00 6.58
N SER A 20 21.39 14.26 7.35
CA SER A 20 20.02 13.81 7.10
C SER A 20 19.34 14.55 5.92
N ARG A 21 18.75 13.76 5.01
CA ARG A 21 17.80 14.04 3.90
C ARG A 21 18.33 14.82 2.68
N PRO A 22 17.88 14.46 1.45
CA PRO A 22 18.25 15.16 0.22
C PRO A 22 17.49 16.50 0.11
N PRO A 23 18.04 17.53 -0.57
CA PRO A 23 17.31 18.76 -0.85
C PRO A 23 16.31 18.54 -2.01
N ARG A 24 15.24 19.35 -2.01
CA ARG A 24 14.28 19.44 -3.11
C ARG A 24 14.90 20.25 -4.26
N VAL A 25 14.49 19.86 -5.46
CA VAL A 25 14.73 20.47 -6.78
C VAL A 25 14.46 21.98 -6.76
N ALA A 26 15.51 22.77 -6.54
CA ALA A 26 15.65 24.13 -7.02
C ALA A 26 17.08 24.57 -6.67
N GLU A 27 17.77 25.04 -7.71
CA GLU A 27 19.13 25.58 -7.73
C GLU A 27 20.25 24.56 -7.59
N TRP A 28 21.25 24.67 -8.48
CA TRP A 28 22.71 24.54 -8.27
C TRP A 28 23.44 24.63 -9.64
N PRO A 29 24.75 24.97 -9.67
CA PRO A 29 25.33 25.88 -10.68
C PRO A 29 25.77 25.22 -12.00
N SER A 30 25.66 26.01 -13.07
CA SER A 30 25.93 25.64 -14.45
C SER A 30 27.39 25.86 -14.86
N ARG A 31 28.07 24.80 -15.30
CA ARG A 31 28.70 24.65 -16.64
C ARG A 31 29.69 23.48 -16.61
N VAL A 32 29.42 22.47 -17.43
CA VAL A 32 30.45 21.68 -18.10
C VAL A 32 30.28 21.97 -19.60
N GLN A 33 31.38 22.04 -20.36
CA GLN A 33 31.43 22.52 -21.74
C GLN A 33 30.28 21.96 -22.61
N GLY A 34 29.52 22.87 -23.24
CA GLY A 34 28.41 22.53 -24.15
C GLY A 34 27.00 22.81 -23.62
N GLY A 35 26.85 23.33 -22.39
CA GLY A 35 25.55 23.78 -21.87
C GLY A 35 24.59 22.67 -21.42
N LYS A 36 25.03 21.41 -21.44
CA LYS A 36 24.33 20.29 -20.82
C LYS A 36 24.83 20.11 -19.39
N THR A 37 23.91 20.05 -18.43
CA THR A 37 24.24 19.63 -17.07
C THR A 37 24.55 18.14 -17.07
N ALA A 38 25.27 17.64 -16.05
CA ALA A 38 25.49 16.19 -15.90
C ALA A 38 24.17 15.39 -15.88
N TRP A 39 23.03 16.03 -15.60
CA TRP A 39 21.72 15.37 -15.57
C TRP A 39 21.05 15.24 -16.94
N ASP A 40 21.51 15.97 -17.95
CA ASP A 40 20.98 15.91 -19.32
C ASP A 40 21.56 14.74 -20.13
N VAL A 41 22.54 14.06 -19.54
CA VAL A 41 23.17 12.87 -20.11
C VAL A 41 22.33 11.64 -19.73
N PRO A 42 21.87 10.85 -20.71
CA PRO A 42 21.13 9.62 -20.46
C PRO A 42 21.85 8.70 -19.46
N TRP A 43 21.08 8.00 -18.63
CA TRP A 43 21.63 7.09 -17.60
C TRP A 43 22.72 6.12 -18.11
N PRO A 44 22.58 5.47 -19.28
CA PRO A 44 23.63 4.59 -19.81
C PRO A 44 24.93 5.33 -20.13
N GLU A 45 24.85 6.56 -20.64
CA GLU A 45 26.01 7.40 -20.94
C GLU A 45 26.69 7.86 -19.64
N GLN A 46 25.94 8.18 -18.58
CA GLN A 46 26.51 8.46 -17.27
C GLN A 46 27.23 7.26 -16.65
N CYS A 47 26.65 6.06 -16.76
CA CYS A 47 27.33 4.82 -16.36
C CYS A 47 28.61 4.59 -17.17
N ALA A 48 28.61 4.91 -18.46
CA ALA A 48 29.80 4.80 -19.31
C ALA A 48 30.89 5.81 -18.91
N LEU A 49 30.53 7.07 -18.63
CA LEU A 49 31.45 8.10 -18.15
C LEU A 49 32.06 7.71 -16.80
N LEU A 50 31.25 7.22 -15.86
CA LEU A 50 31.73 6.70 -14.59
C LEU A 50 32.70 5.53 -14.80
N LYS A 51 32.35 4.58 -15.68
CA LYS A 51 33.22 3.44 -15.98
C LYS A 51 34.57 3.91 -16.56
N SER A 52 34.55 4.81 -17.54
CA SER A 52 35.76 5.40 -18.12
C SER A 52 36.60 6.15 -17.10
N TRP A 53 35.96 6.91 -16.20
CA TRP A 53 36.64 7.60 -15.11
C TRP A 53 37.34 6.61 -14.17
N VAL A 54 36.62 5.61 -13.69
CA VAL A 54 37.15 4.58 -12.78
C VAL A 54 38.31 3.83 -13.43
N LEU A 55 38.22 3.51 -14.73
CA LEU A 55 39.31 2.89 -15.50
C LEU A 55 40.55 3.79 -15.60
N LYS A 56 40.34 5.08 -15.93
CA LYS A 56 41.40 6.08 -16.09
C LYS A 56 42.10 6.40 -14.77
N HIS A 57 41.36 6.38 -13.65
CA HIS A 57 41.86 6.73 -12.32
C HIS A 57 42.13 5.52 -11.43
N GLY A 58 42.45 4.36 -12.03
CA GLY A 58 42.96 3.21 -11.29
C GLY A 58 41.98 2.61 -10.28
N GLY A 59 40.69 2.66 -10.54
CA GLY A 59 39.65 2.16 -9.64
C GLY A 59 39.18 3.16 -8.59
N ILE A 60 39.71 4.39 -8.58
CA ILE A 60 39.31 5.42 -7.62
C ILE A 60 37.96 6.02 -8.02
N LEU A 61 37.02 6.02 -7.09
CA LEU A 61 35.72 6.67 -7.30
C LEU A 61 35.87 8.20 -7.28
N PRO A 62 35.11 8.91 -8.11
CA PRO A 62 35.17 10.36 -8.19
C PRO A 62 34.78 11.00 -6.86
N LYS A 63 35.56 12.00 -6.43
CA LYS A 63 35.38 12.71 -5.16
C LYS A 63 34.73 14.07 -5.38
N PRO A 64 33.75 14.46 -4.53
CA PRO A 64 33.08 15.76 -4.63
C PRO A 64 33.99 16.94 -4.28
N THR A 65 35.16 16.68 -3.68
CA THR A 65 36.15 17.71 -3.29
C THR A 65 37.25 17.92 -4.32
N SER A 66 37.19 17.26 -5.48
CA SER A 66 38.25 17.35 -6.48
C SER A 66 38.31 18.73 -7.14
N GLY A 67 39.50 19.13 -7.60
CA GLY A 67 39.65 20.32 -8.46
C GLY A 67 39.07 20.12 -9.86
N ASP A 68 38.95 18.86 -10.30
CA ASP A 68 38.45 18.47 -11.61
C ASP A 68 36.91 18.57 -11.68
N GLU A 69 36.40 19.29 -12.68
CA GLU A 69 34.96 19.48 -12.90
C GLU A 69 34.26 18.18 -13.33
N GLU A 70 34.94 17.32 -14.09
CA GLU A 70 34.43 16.02 -14.53
C GLU A 70 34.28 15.08 -13.32
N GLU A 71 35.30 15.06 -12.44
CA GLU A 71 35.25 14.28 -11.20
C GLU A 71 34.11 14.74 -10.29
N LYS A 72 33.95 16.05 -10.11
CA LYS A 72 32.87 16.62 -9.31
C LYS A 72 31.49 16.24 -9.86
N ALA A 73 31.29 16.37 -11.16
CA ALA A 73 30.04 16.04 -11.82
C ALA A 73 29.66 14.56 -11.62
N LEU A 74 30.62 13.65 -11.80
CA LEU A 74 30.40 12.22 -11.57
C LEU A 74 30.17 11.89 -10.09
N ALA A 75 30.86 12.55 -9.17
CA ALA A 75 30.66 12.37 -7.73
C ALA A 75 29.27 12.83 -7.27
N GLU A 76 28.74 13.92 -7.85
CA GLU A 76 27.39 14.39 -7.60
C GLU A 76 26.33 13.47 -8.21
N TRP A 77 26.56 12.99 -9.43
CA TRP A 77 25.71 11.98 -10.08
C TRP A 77 25.61 10.69 -9.27
N LEU A 78 26.74 10.18 -8.76
CA LEU A 78 26.77 9.01 -7.88
C LEU A 78 25.94 9.21 -6.61
N LYS A 79 25.99 10.39 -5.98
CA LYS A 79 25.16 10.71 -4.81
C LYS A 79 23.66 10.70 -5.14
N PHE A 80 23.29 11.20 -6.31
CA PHE A 80 21.90 11.14 -6.77
C PHE A 80 21.46 9.71 -7.02
N ALA A 81 22.28 8.91 -7.70
CA ALA A 81 22.01 7.49 -7.94
C ALA A 81 21.79 6.73 -6.61
N ASP A 82 22.64 6.96 -5.61
CA ASP A 82 22.48 6.39 -4.26
C ASP A 82 21.18 6.85 -3.57
N GLY A 83 20.82 8.12 -3.75
CA GLY A 83 19.54 8.67 -3.28
C GLY A 83 18.32 8.00 -3.91
N GLN A 84 18.34 7.76 -5.23
CA GLN A 84 17.28 7.05 -5.96
C GLN A 84 17.21 5.58 -5.55
N HIS A 85 18.36 4.91 -5.38
CA HIS A 85 18.41 3.53 -4.90
C HIS A 85 17.79 3.41 -3.50
N SER A 86 18.14 4.31 -2.58
CA SER A 86 17.59 4.35 -1.22
C SER A 86 16.07 4.54 -1.20
N GLN A 87 15.51 5.23 -2.20
CA GLN A 87 14.08 5.44 -2.36
C GLN A 87 13.37 4.32 -3.15
N ARG A 88 14.11 3.31 -3.63
CA ARG A 88 13.63 2.22 -4.50
C ARG A 88 12.99 2.73 -5.80
N THR A 89 13.51 3.83 -6.33
CA THR A 89 13.01 4.46 -7.56
C THR A 89 13.86 4.14 -8.79
N LEU A 90 15.02 3.49 -8.62
CA LEU A 90 15.81 2.97 -9.74
C LEU A 90 15.16 1.70 -10.31
N SER A 91 15.09 1.64 -11.64
CA SER A 91 14.73 0.42 -12.36
C SER A 91 15.83 -0.64 -12.24
N GLU A 92 15.47 -1.93 -12.41
CA GLU A 92 16.45 -3.02 -12.42
C GLU A 92 17.52 -2.84 -13.51
N GLN A 93 17.14 -2.31 -14.67
CA GLN A 93 18.07 -2.01 -15.76
C GLN A 93 19.09 -0.92 -15.38
N GLN A 94 18.64 0.14 -14.71
CA GLN A 94 19.53 1.21 -14.23
C GLN A 94 20.49 0.72 -13.16
N LEU A 95 20.01 -0.15 -12.25
CA LEU A 95 20.84 -0.80 -11.25
C LEU A 95 21.90 -1.70 -11.87
N GLY A 96 21.53 -2.52 -12.85
CA GLY A 96 22.48 -3.39 -13.55
C GLY A 96 23.59 -2.61 -14.26
N LEU A 97 23.26 -1.47 -14.90
CA LEU A 97 24.26 -0.60 -15.54
C LEU A 97 25.21 0.05 -14.52
N LEU A 98 24.69 0.48 -13.37
CA LEU A 98 25.50 1.08 -12.30
C LEU A 98 26.40 0.02 -11.63
N GLU A 99 25.88 -1.18 -11.38
CA GLU A 99 26.65 -2.30 -10.84
C GLU A 99 27.79 -2.71 -11.79
N ASN A 100 27.52 -2.76 -13.11
CA ASN A 100 28.55 -3.03 -14.12
C ASN A 100 29.65 -1.95 -14.13
N ALA A 101 29.28 -0.67 -14.05
CA ALA A 101 30.24 0.43 -14.01
C ALA A 101 31.14 0.40 -12.75
N LEU A 102 30.67 -0.15 -11.64
CA LEU A 102 31.39 -0.20 -10.36
C LEU A 102 32.13 -1.53 -10.10
N ALA A 103 31.77 -2.62 -10.79
CA ALA A 103 32.33 -3.95 -10.56
C ALA A 103 33.84 -4.03 -10.82
N GLU A 104 34.37 -3.23 -11.75
CA GLU A 104 35.82 -3.21 -12.08
C GLU A 104 36.70 -2.63 -10.95
N GLN A 105 36.13 -1.89 -9.99
CA GLN A 105 36.84 -1.43 -8.80
C GLN A 105 37.35 -2.60 -7.93
N GLN A 106 36.60 -3.71 -7.89
CA GLN A 106 36.93 -4.85 -7.03
C GLN A 106 38.05 -5.73 -7.58
N LEU A 107 38.24 -5.73 -8.90
CA LEU A 107 39.25 -6.56 -9.57
C LEU A 107 40.67 -5.97 -9.45
N ARG A 108 40.82 -4.64 -9.33
CA ARG A 108 42.13 -3.96 -9.32
C ARG A 108 42.75 -3.72 -7.93
N GLN A 109 42.03 -3.89 -6.83
CA GLN A 109 42.64 -3.87 -5.49
C GLN A 109 43.34 -5.19 -5.12
N ILE A 110 43.22 -6.21 -5.98
CA ILE A 110 43.73 -7.56 -5.70
C ILE A 110 45.25 -7.66 -5.96
N PRO A 111 45.82 -7.13 -7.06
CA PRO A 111 47.27 -7.16 -7.29
C PRO A 111 48.08 -6.44 -6.20
N GLU A 112 47.61 -5.28 -5.73
CA GLU A 112 48.29 -4.50 -4.67
C GLU A 112 48.29 -5.22 -3.31
N VAL A 113 47.26 -6.03 -3.05
CA VAL A 113 47.17 -6.86 -1.83
C VAL A 113 47.99 -8.14 -1.98
N VAL A 114 48.08 -8.71 -3.19
CA VAL A 114 48.94 -9.85 -3.50
C VAL A 114 50.41 -9.47 -3.39
N ASP A 115 50.85 -8.37 -4.00
CA ASP A 115 52.24 -7.88 -3.90
C ASP A 115 52.66 -7.61 -2.44
N ARG A 116 51.73 -7.09 -1.62
CA ARG A 116 51.98 -6.83 -0.20
C ARG A 116 52.07 -8.13 0.61
N LEU A 117 51.23 -9.12 0.30
CA LEU A 117 51.25 -10.43 0.94
C LEU A 117 52.47 -11.27 0.51
N ASP A 118 52.93 -11.13 -0.73
CA ASP A 118 54.17 -11.74 -1.23
C ASP A 118 55.40 -11.12 -0.55
N GLN A 119 55.45 -9.80 -0.38
CA GLN A 119 56.49 -9.13 0.42
C GLN A 119 56.48 -9.55 1.90
N GLU A 120 55.30 -9.73 2.50
CA GLU A 120 55.16 -10.21 3.88
C GLU A 120 55.57 -11.69 4.03
N ALA A 121 55.32 -12.51 3.01
CA ALA A 121 55.75 -13.92 2.95
C ALA A 121 57.28 -14.04 2.78
N GLU A 122 57.89 -13.21 1.94
CA GLU A 122 59.36 -13.13 1.76
C GLU A 122 60.08 -12.65 3.04
N GLN A 123 59.43 -11.82 3.85
CA GLN A 123 59.97 -11.32 5.13
C GLN A 123 59.81 -12.31 6.31
N GLY A 124 59.26 -13.51 6.08
CA GLY A 124 59.23 -14.59 7.08
C GLY A 124 58.28 -14.35 8.26
N GLN A 125 57.37 -13.38 8.19
CA GLN A 125 56.36 -13.15 9.22
C GLN A 125 55.10 -13.99 8.94
N VAL A 126 54.99 -15.11 9.68
CA VAL A 126 53.79 -15.95 9.83
C VAL A 126 53.38 -16.76 8.59
N ALA A 127 54.19 -17.77 8.27
CA ALA A 127 54.01 -18.68 7.12
C ALA A 127 52.64 -19.40 7.03
N GLY A 128 51.94 -19.59 8.16
CA GLY A 128 50.66 -20.34 8.16
C GLY A 128 49.42 -19.53 7.73
N ASN A 129 49.35 -18.23 8.04
CA ASN A 129 48.15 -17.42 7.79
C ASN A 129 48.16 -16.80 6.39
N VAL A 130 49.35 -16.46 5.88
CA VAL A 130 49.51 -15.81 4.57
C VAL A 130 49.24 -16.79 3.42
N GLN A 131 49.68 -18.06 3.53
CA GLN A 131 49.40 -19.08 2.50
C GLN A 131 47.92 -19.45 2.41
N ASP A 132 47.20 -19.52 3.53
CA ASP A 132 45.76 -19.75 3.53
C ASP A 132 45.00 -18.54 2.95
N GLN A 133 45.46 -17.32 3.20
CA GLN A 133 44.89 -16.11 2.60
C GLN A 133 45.15 -16.04 1.10
N LEU A 134 46.37 -16.36 0.63
CA LEU A 134 46.70 -16.45 -0.79
C LEU A 134 45.87 -17.52 -1.50
N ARG A 135 45.66 -18.70 -0.89
CA ARG A 135 44.78 -19.73 -1.43
C ARG A 135 43.33 -19.24 -1.59
N VAL A 136 42.78 -18.59 -0.55
CA VAL A 136 41.42 -18.02 -0.59
C VAL A 136 41.30 -16.88 -1.60
N ILE A 137 42.35 -16.09 -1.81
CA ILE A 137 42.38 -15.01 -2.81
C ILE A 137 42.46 -15.60 -4.22
N SER A 138 43.29 -16.62 -4.46
CA SER A 138 43.37 -17.33 -5.74
C SER A 138 42.06 -18.05 -6.10
N GLU A 139 41.41 -18.69 -5.13
CA GLU A 139 40.07 -19.28 -5.33
C GLU A 139 39.02 -18.21 -5.68
N LYS A 140 39.14 -17.00 -5.12
CA LYS A 140 38.25 -15.87 -5.45
C LYS A 140 38.55 -15.22 -6.79
N LEU A 141 39.82 -15.17 -7.21
CA LEU A 141 40.24 -14.68 -8.52
C LEU A 141 39.74 -15.60 -9.62
N ALA A 142 39.94 -16.92 -9.48
CA ALA A 142 39.41 -17.90 -10.42
C ALA A 142 37.87 -17.83 -10.51
N ALA A 143 37.19 -17.68 -9.38
CA ALA A 143 35.74 -17.49 -9.35
C ALA A 143 35.27 -16.15 -9.96
N ALA A 144 36.13 -15.13 -10.01
CA ALA A 144 35.84 -13.83 -10.60
C ALA A 144 36.08 -13.84 -12.12
N ASP A 145 37.10 -14.53 -12.60
CA ASP A 145 37.33 -14.75 -14.04
C ASP A 145 36.21 -15.61 -14.64
N ASP A 146 35.83 -16.70 -13.99
CA ASP A 146 34.66 -17.51 -14.37
C ASP A 146 33.35 -16.69 -14.37
N ALA A 147 33.23 -15.71 -13.47
CA ALA A 147 32.06 -14.83 -13.37
C ALA A 147 32.06 -13.71 -14.42
N SER A 148 33.26 -13.25 -14.83
CA SER A 148 33.46 -12.26 -15.88
C SER A 148 33.11 -12.83 -17.25
N GLU A 149 33.63 -14.03 -17.55
CA GLU A 149 33.32 -14.75 -18.79
C GLU A 149 31.83 -15.13 -18.87
N ALA A 150 31.24 -15.47 -17.71
CA ALA A 150 29.81 -15.66 -17.55
C ALA A 150 28.95 -14.40 -17.81
N ALA A 151 29.48 -13.19 -17.61
CA ALA A 151 28.77 -11.93 -17.81
C ALA A 151 28.83 -11.43 -19.27
N THR A 152 29.82 -11.89 -20.05
CA THR A 152 29.99 -11.54 -21.47
C THR A 152 29.43 -12.58 -22.43
N ALA A 153 29.10 -13.78 -21.95
CA ALA A 153 28.59 -14.87 -22.78
C ALA A 153 27.20 -14.56 -23.38
N THR A 154 27.08 -14.74 -24.69
CA THR A 154 25.82 -14.60 -25.43
C THR A 154 24.87 -15.77 -25.16
N TRP A 155 23.60 -15.64 -25.57
CA TRP A 155 22.61 -16.73 -25.47
C TRP A 155 23.13 -18.04 -26.08
N SER A 156 23.74 -17.96 -27.26
CA SER A 156 24.26 -19.12 -27.98
C SER A 156 25.42 -19.79 -27.25
N ASP A 157 26.32 -18.99 -26.66
CA ASP A 157 27.46 -19.51 -25.89
C ASP A 157 26.97 -20.28 -24.67
N ARG A 158 25.97 -19.73 -23.95
CA ARG A 158 25.38 -20.38 -22.79
C ARG A 158 24.60 -21.63 -23.15
N LEU A 159 23.85 -21.60 -24.24
CA LEU A 159 23.12 -22.77 -24.74
C LEU A 159 24.10 -23.89 -25.10
N TRP A 160 25.17 -23.57 -25.82
CA TRP A 160 26.22 -24.52 -26.17
C TRP A 160 26.91 -25.08 -24.94
N SER A 161 27.26 -24.24 -23.95
CA SER A 161 27.82 -24.72 -22.68
C SER A 161 26.89 -25.68 -21.93
N VAL A 162 25.57 -25.48 -21.99
CA VAL A 162 24.61 -26.42 -21.39
C VAL A 162 24.55 -27.72 -22.20
N GLN A 163 24.61 -27.65 -23.54
CA GLN A 163 24.65 -28.84 -24.41
C GLN A 163 25.89 -29.69 -24.12
N SER A 164 27.08 -29.09 -24.18
CA SER A 164 28.33 -29.78 -23.89
C SER A 164 28.35 -30.35 -22.48
N TRP A 165 27.84 -29.62 -21.49
CA TRP A 165 27.71 -30.15 -20.13
C TRP A 165 26.83 -31.41 -20.08
N THR A 166 25.67 -31.39 -20.75
CA THR A 166 24.77 -32.56 -20.77
C THR A 166 25.38 -33.74 -21.52
N GLU A 167 26.18 -33.51 -22.54
CA GLU A 167 26.90 -34.57 -23.26
C GLU A 167 28.00 -35.19 -22.39
N GLU A 168 28.76 -34.37 -21.65
CA GLU A 168 29.82 -34.82 -20.76
C GLU A 168 29.32 -35.56 -19.51
N HIS A 169 28.07 -35.32 -19.09
CA HIS A 169 27.50 -35.84 -17.84
C HIS A 169 26.30 -36.78 -18.06
N ASP A 170 26.34 -37.59 -19.13
CA ASP A 170 25.34 -38.62 -19.45
C ASP A 170 23.89 -38.11 -19.45
N GLY A 171 23.66 -36.92 -20.02
CA GLY A 171 22.35 -36.28 -20.09
C GLY A 171 21.91 -35.56 -18.81
N THR A 172 22.77 -35.48 -17.79
CA THR A 172 22.43 -34.81 -16.52
C THR A 172 22.51 -33.30 -16.66
N LEU A 173 21.47 -32.57 -16.19
CA LEU A 173 21.47 -31.11 -16.18
C LEU A 173 22.36 -30.54 -15.06
N PRO A 174 23.00 -29.37 -15.29
CA PRO A 174 23.74 -28.64 -14.26
C PRO A 174 22.88 -28.37 -13.01
N ALA A 175 23.43 -28.59 -11.81
CA ALA A 175 22.71 -28.43 -10.56
C ALA A 175 23.37 -27.42 -9.60
N GLU A 176 22.56 -26.66 -8.86
CA GLU A 176 23.05 -25.72 -7.84
C GLU A 176 23.38 -26.44 -6.51
N ARG A 177 24.18 -27.50 -6.56
CA ARG A 177 24.59 -28.26 -5.36
C ARG A 177 25.73 -27.55 -4.62
N ALA A 178 25.88 -27.82 -3.32
CA ALA A 178 26.93 -27.19 -2.51
C ALA A 178 28.34 -27.48 -3.06
N LEU A 179 28.57 -28.71 -3.53
CA LEU A 179 29.82 -29.21 -4.11
C LEU A 179 29.99 -28.91 -5.61
N ALA A 180 28.99 -28.29 -6.26
CA ALA A 180 29.05 -27.97 -7.68
C ALA A 180 30.13 -26.91 -7.97
N SER A 181 30.78 -27.02 -9.13
CA SER A 181 31.73 -26.00 -9.60
C SER A 181 31.03 -24.65 -9.79
N GLN A 182 31.80 -23.56 -9.81
CA GLN A 182 31.22 -22.23 -10.01
C GLN A 182 30.59 -22.10 -11.40
N THR A 183 31.18 -22.74 -12.42
CA THR A 183 30.65 -22.89 -13.77
C THR A 183 29.33 -23.67 -13.79
N GLU A 184 29.23 -24.80 -13.10
CA GLU A 184 27.99 -25.57 -12.99
C GLU A 184 26.86 -24.74 -12.35
N LYS A 185 27.18 -24.02 -11.25
CA LYS A 185 26.22 -23.13 -10.57
C LYS A 185 25.75 -21.99 -11.47
N SER A 186 26.65 -21.43 -12.27
CA SER A 186 26.35 -20.37 -13.25
C SER A 186 25.38 -20.87 -14.33
N LEU A 187 25.65 -22.04 -14.92
CA LEU A 187 24.78 -22.67 -15.92
C LEU A 187 23.44 -23.09 -15.33
N ALA A 188 23.42 -23.66 -14.11
CA ALA A 188 22.20 -24.07 -13.43
C ALA A 188 21.24 -22.89 -13.16
N LYS A 189 21.79 -21.72 -12.79
CA LYS A 189 21.03 -20.48 -12.58
C LYS A 189 20.47 -19.93 -13.89
N TRP A 190 21.31 -19.85 -14.92
CA TRP A 190 20.89 -19.40 -16.25
C TRP A 190 19.76 -20.29 -16.79
N LEU A 191 19.93 -21.60 -16.73
CA LEU A 191 18.95 -22.58 -17.18
C LEU A 191 17.63 -22.47 -16.39
N SER A 192 17.71 -22.36 -15.06
CA SER A 192 16.52 -22.23 -14.21
C SER A 192 15.76 -20.93 -14.46
N HIS A 193 16.47 -19.82 -14.73
CA HIS A 193 15.84 -18.55 -15.11
C HIS A 193 15.08 -18.68 -16.43
N ASN A 194 15.73 -19.20 -17.48
CA ASN A 194 15.12 -19.26 -18.81
C ASN A 194 13.98 -20.29 -18.90
N ILE A 195 14.10 -21.43 -18.23
CA ILE A 195 12.98 -22.39 -18.09
C ILE A 195 11.78 -21.71 -17.41
N HIS A 196 12.01 -20.87 -16.40
CA HIS A 196 10.94 -20.13 -15.73
C HIS A 196 10.30 -19.07 -16.63
N GLN A 197 11.09 -18.35 -17.44
CA GLN A 197 10.56 -17.39 -18.41
C GLN A 197 9.78 -18.07 -19.54
N ALA A 198 10.27 -19.20 -20.05
CA ALA A 198 9.57 -20.03 -21.04
C ALA A 198 8.19 -20.46 -20.53
N ARG A 199 8.12 -20.92 -19.27
CA ARG A 199 6.84 -21.33 -18.63
C ARG A 199 5.85 -20.18 -18.44
N LYS A 200 6.32 -18.94 -18.35
CA LYS A 200 5.47 -17.75 -18.28
C LYS A 200 5.04 -17.21 -19.63
N GLY A 201 5.51 -17.80 -20.73
CA GLY A 201 5.34 -17.25 -22.09
C GLY A 201 6.08 -15.92 -22.28
N GLN A 202 7.13 -15.67 -21.50
CA GLN A 202 7.92 -14.43 -21.54
C GLN A 202 9.25 -14.61 -22.30
N LEU A 203 9.55 -15.83 -22.75
CA LEU A 203 10.72 -16.14 -23.58
C LEU A 203 10.27 -16.24 -25.05
N GLU A 204 11.08 -15.70 -25.97
CA GLU A 204 10.83 -15.78 -27.41
C GLU A 204 10.71 -17.23 -27.88
N LEU A 205 9.81 -17.49 -28.84
CA LEU A 205 9.52 -18.84 -29.34
C LEU A 205 10.78 -19.55 -29.85
N ASP A 206 11.60 -18.87 -30.65
CA ASP A 206 12.85 -19.41 -31.18
C ASP A 206 13.82 -19.87 -30.07
N LYS A 207 13.84 -19.17 -28.93
CA LYS A 207 14.66 -19.53 -27.77
C LYS A 207 14.07 -20.71 -26.99
N VAL A 208 12.74 -20.83 -26.95
CA VAL A 208 12.05 -22.00 -26.39
C VAL A 208 12.34 -23.23 -27.23
N GLU A 209 12.25 -23.13 -28.57
CA GLU A 209 12.56 -24.21 -29.50
C GLU A 209 14.02 -24.66 -29.35
N GLN A 210 14.97 -23.72 -29.23
CA GLN A 210 16.37 -24.03 -28.98
C GLN A 210 16.61 -24.76 -27.66
N LEU A 211 15.90 -24.40 -26.58
CA LEU A 211 15.96 -25.14 -25.32
C LEU A 211 15.35 -26.54 -25.43
N GLN A 212 14.32 -26.72 -26.26
CA GLN A 212 13.69 -28.03 -26.50
C GLN A 212 14.55 -28.98 -27.33
N GLN A 213 15.56 -28.50 -28.04
CA GLN A 213 16.50 -29.38 -28.76
C GLN A 213 17.38 -30.21 -27.82
N ILE A 214 17.46 -29.85 -26.53
CA ILE A 214 18.27 -30.55 -25.53
C ILE A 214 17.35 -31.52 -24.77
N PRO A 215 17.48 -32.86 -24.93
CA PRO A 215 16.49 -33.82 -24.44
C PRO A 215 16.15 -33.69 -22.94
N ALA A 216 17.17 -33.50 -22.09
CA ALA A 216 16.97 -33.33 -20.65
C ALA A 216 16.26 -32.01 -20.29
N ILE A 217 16.44 -30.95 -21.08
CA ILE A 217 15.72 -29.68 -20.91
C ILE A 217 14.31 -29.80 -21.46
N ALA A 218 14.13 -30.48 -22.59
CA ALA A 218 12.82 -30.79 -23.15
C ALA A 218 11.97 -31.55 -22.13
N GLU A 219 12.51 -32.60 -21.52
CA GLU A 219 11.84 -33.33 -20.44
C GLU A 219 11.52 -32.41 -19.26
N ARG A 220 12.43 -31.52 -18.85
CA ARG A 220 12.19 -30.57 -17.75
C ARG A 220 11.17 -29.46 -18.08
N LEU A 221 11.09 -29.04 -19.34
CA LEU A 221 10.06 -28.12 -19.83
C LEU A 221 8.71 -28.84 -19.90
N ASP A 222 8.72 -30.09 -20.33
CA ASP A 222 7.56 -30.90 -20.59
C ASP A 222 6.97 -31.52 -19.30
N LEU A 223 7.77 -31.81 -18.28
CA LEU A 223 7.33 -32.23 -16.93
C LEU A 223 6.40 -31.23 -16.23
N TYR A 224 6.31 -29.99 -16.74
CA TYR A 224 5.47 -28.93 -16.18
C TYR A 224 4.57 -28.28 -17.25
N SER A 225 4.47 -28.86 -18.45
CA SER A 225 3.43 -28.51 -19.40
C SER A 225 2.08 -28.95 -18.80
N TRP A 226 1.03 -28.15 -19.06
CA TRP A 226 -0.31 -28.40 -18.50
C TRP A 226 -0.83 -29.80 -18.85
N SER A 227 -0.67 -30.19 -20.12
CA SER A 227 -1.03 -31.50 -20.67
C SER A 227 -0.28 -32.65 -20.00
N ASN A 228 1.03 -32.51 -19.79
CA ASN A 228 1.80 -33.57 -19.13
C ASN A 228 1.55 -33.65 -17.64
N SER A 229 1.33 -32.53 -16.96
CA SER A 229 0.97 -32.56 -15.54
C SER A 229 -0.37 -33.25 -15.33
N LEU A 230 -1.34 -33.05 -16.24
CA LEU A 230 -2.60 -33.80 -16.25
C LEU A 230 -2.37 -35.28 -16.53
N ARG A 231 -1.60 -35.63 -17.57
CA ARG A 231 -1.27 -37.02 -17.92
C ARG A 231 -0.54 -37.74 -16.77
N SER A 232 0.42 -37.09 -16.12
CA SER A 232 1.13 -37.65 -14.97
C SER A 232 0.23 -37.87 -13.77
N ILE A 233 -0.80 -37.03 -13.56
CA ILE A 233 -1.81 -37.27 -12.52
C ILE A 233 -2.71 -38.44 -12.90
N GLN A 234 -3.10 -38.57 -14.16
CA GLN A 234 -3.87 -39.71 -14.66
C GLN A 234 -3.10 -41.02 -14.50
N ASN A 235 -1.84 -41.08 -14.97
CA ASN A 235 -0.98 -42.24 -14.80
C ASN A 235 -0.75 -42.58 -13.32
N TRP A 236 -0.53 -41.57 -12.47
CA TRP A 236 -0.42 -41.77 -11.02
C TRP A 236 -1.68 -42.41 -10.43
N MET A 237 -2.86 -41.94 -10.86
CA MET A 237 -4.14 -42.50 -10.42
C MET A 237 -4.33 -43.93 -10.92
N GLU A 238 -3.90 -44.26 -12.13
CA GLU A 238 -3.91 -45.64 -12.64
C GLU A 238 -3.02 -46.56 -11.79
N GLU A 239 -1.82 -46.10 -11.43
CA GLU A 239 -0.87 -46.86 -10.61
C GLU A 239 -1.33 -47.01 -9.14
N HIS A 240 -2.12 -46.06 -8.62
CA HIS A 240 -2.49 -45.97 -7.21
C HIS A 240 -4.00 -46.11 -6.96
N ASN A 241 -4.70 -46.91 -7.78
CA ASN A 241 -6.13 -47.24 -7.61
C ASN A 241 -7.05 -46.01 -7.47
N GLY A 242 -6.83 -44.98 -8.30
CA GLY A 242 -7.65 -43.77 -8.32
C GLY A 242 -7.31 -42.75 -7.22
N ILE A 243 -6.27 -42.99 -6.40
CA ILE A 243 -5.89 -42.09 -5.32
C ILE A 243 -5.11 -40.89 -5.87
N LEU A 244 -5.51 -39.68 -5.47
CA LEU A 244 -4.80 -38.45 -5.83
C LEU A 244 -3.46 -38.32 -5.08
N PRO A 245 -2.42 -37.75 -5.73
CA PRO A 245 -1.11 -37.57 -5.10
C PRO A 245 -1.17 -36.67 -3.85
N GLY A 246 -0.49 -37.10 -2.78
CA GLY A 246 -0.51 -36.49 -1.46
C GLY A 246 0.75 -35.67 -1.13
N ARG A 247 0.66 -34.83 -0.08
CA ARG A 247 1.83 -34.12 0.50
C ARG A 247 2.37 -34.80 1.77
N GLN A 248 2.19 -36.12 1.87
CA GLN A 248 2.61 -36.86 3.07
C GLN A 248 4.14 -36.86 3.18
N GLN A 249 4.68 -37.01 4.40
CA GLN A 249 6.13 -36.93 4.62
C GLN A 249 6.90 -38.03 3.88
N LEU A 250 6.31 -39.22 3.74
CA LEU A 250 6.84 -40.39 3.04
C LEU A 250 6.65 -40.37 1.51
N ALA A 251 6.00 -39.33 0.96
CA ALA A 251 5.74 -39.22 -0.47
C ALA A 251 7.04 -39.02 -1.29
N SER A 252 7.10 -39.62 -2.48
CA SER A 252 8.20 -39.45 -3.41
C SER A 252 8.32 -37.99 -3.86
N GLN A 253 9.49 -37.59 -4.36
CA GLN A 253 9.69 -36.21 -4.83
C GLN A 253 8.74 -35.87 -6.00
N THR A 254 8.45 -36.86 -6.84
CA THR A 254 7.49 -36.77 -7.96
C THR A 254 6.06 -36.58 -7.46
N GLU A 255 5.62 -37.38 -6.47
CA GLU A 255 4.29 -37.25 -5.84
C GLU A 255 4.10 -35.87 -5.21
N LYS A 256 5.10 -35.39 -4.46
CA LYS A 256 5.07 -34.06 -3.84
C LYS A 256 4.96 -32.94 -4.89
N GLY A 257 5.61 -33.13 -6.05
CA GLY A 257 5.52 -32.24 -7.21
C GLY A 257 4.10 -32.17 -7.77
N LEU A 258 3.50 -33.32 -8.09
CA LEU A 258 2.15 -33.43 -8.62
C LEU A 258 1.09 -32.92 -7.62
N ALA A 259 1.22 -33.28 -6.34
CA ALA A 259 0.34 -32.79 -5.29
C ALA A 259 0.40 -31.26 -5.13
N LYS A 260 1.58 -30.67 -5.30
CA LYS A 260 1.77 -29.21 -5.28
C LYS A 260 1.13 -28.54 -6.49
N TRP A 261 1.34 -29.08 -7.68
CA TRP A 261 0.72 -28.60 -8.91
C TRP A 261 -0.82 -28.64 -8.81
N LEU A 262 -1.38 -29.78 -8.43
CA LEU A 262 -2.82 -29.98 -8.29
C LEU A 262 -3.44 -29.02 -7.26
N THR A 263 -2.80 -28.87 -6.09
CA THR A 263 -3.28 -27.94 -5.05
C THR A 263 -3.28 -26.49 -5.54
N ASN A 264 -2.24 -26.07 -6.27
CA ASN A 264 -2.14 -24.71 -6.79
C ASN A 264 -3.22 -24.43 -7.84
N ASN A 265 -3.44 -25.34 -8.79
CA ASN A 265 -4.45 -25.15 -9.83
C ASN A 265 -5.88 -25.17 -9.28
N ILE A 266 -6.20 -26.09 -8.36
CA ILE A 266 -7.48 -26.07 -7.64
C ILE A 266 -7.71 -24.72 -6.92
N GLN A 267 -6.67 -24.14 -6.32
CA GLN A 267 -6.77 -22.81 -5.69
C GLN A 267 -6.96 -21.68 -6.71
N GLN A 268 -6.36 -21.77 -7.89
CA GLN A 268 -6.54 -20.77 -8.96
C GLN A 268 -7.95 -20.86 -9.57
N THR A 269 -8.48 -22.07 -9.79
CA THR A 269 -9.87 -22.30 -10.19
C THR A 269 -10.83 -21.65 -9.19
N ARG A 270 -10.64 -21.86 -7.88
CA ARG A 270 -11.48 -21.24 -6.83
C ARG A 270 -11.39 -19.72 -6.76
N LYS A 271 -10.30 -19.14 -7.24
CA LYS A 271 -10.09 -17.68 -7.30
C LYS A 271 -10.59 -17.07 -8.61
N GLY A 272 -11.12 -17.87 -9.55
CA GLY A 272 -11.53 -17.43 -10.88
C GLY A 272 -10.37 -16.95 -11.75
N LYS A 273 -9.15 -17.44 -11.49
CA LYS A 273 -7.91 -17.01 -12.17
C LYS A 273 -7.38 -18.01 -13.18
N LEU A 274 -8.04 -19.16 -13.30
CA LEU A 274 -7.68 -20.21 -14.25
C LEU A 274 -8.60 -20.10 -15.47
N GLU A 275 -8.03 -20.25 -16.67
CA GLU A 275 -8.78 -20.25 -17.95
C GLU A 275 -9.84 -21.35 -17.96
N LEU A 276 -10.99 -21.08 -18.60
CA LEU A 276 -12.15 -21.98 -18.62
C LEU A 276 -11.80 -23.37 -19.18
N ASP A 277 -11.06 -23.43 -20.30
CA ASP A 277 -10.64 -24.69 -20.92
C ASP A 277 -9.79 -25.57 -19.98
N LYS A 278 -8.99 -24.93 -19.12
CA LYS A 278 -8.18 -25.61 -18.09
C LYS A 278 -9.02 -26.06 -16.91
N VAL A 279 -10.08 -25.32 -16.57
CA VAL A 279 -11.05 -25.75 -15.56
C VAL A 279 -11.82 -26.98 -16.04
N GLU A 280 -12.27 -26.98 -17.29
CA GLU A 280 -12.98 -28.10 -17.91
C GLU A 280 -12.12 -29.36 -17.93
N GLN A 281 -10.85 -29.25 -18.34
CA GLN A 281 -9.91 -30.37 -18.32
C GLN A 281 -9.66 -30.95 -16.91
N LEU A 282 -9.68 -30.12 -15.86
CA LEU A 282 -9.60 -30.63 -14.47
C LEU A 282 -10.89 -31.31 -14.01
N GLN A 283 -12.04 -30.87 -14.51
CA GLN A 283 -13.36 -31.45 -14.20
C GLN A 283 -13.60 -32.79 -14.89
N GLN A 284 -12.91 -33.07 -16.00
CA GLN A 284 -12.99 -34.35 -16.68
C GLN A 284 -12.38 -35.52 -15.88
N ILE A 285 -11.55 -35.25 -14.85
CA ILE A 285 -10.96 -36.29 -13.99
C ILE A 285 -11.84 -36.45 -12.73
N PRO A 286 -12.56 -37.58 -12.55
CA PRO A 286 -13.57 -37.71 -11.49
C PRO A 286 -13.07 -37.43 -10.08
N ALA A 287 -11.88 -37.89 -9.69
CA ALA A 287 -11.34 -37.62 -8.36
C ALA A 287 -10.94 -36.14 -8.17
N ILE A 288 -10.52 -35.46 -9.23
CA ILE A 288 -10.22 -34.02 -9.19
C ILE A 288 -11.53 -33.23 -9.21
N ALA A 289 -12.51 -33.64 -10.00
CA ALA A 289 -13.86 -33.12 -9.99
C ALA A 289 -14.46 -33.23 -8.60
N GLU A 290 -14.39 -34.40 -7.96
CA GLU A 290 -14.79 -34.60 -6.57
C GLU A 290 -13.98 -33.73 -5.62
N ARG A 291 -12.69 -33.47 -5.84
CA ARG A 291 -11.90 -32.56 -4.98
C ARG A 291 -12.19 -31.07 -5.20
N LEU A 292 -12.58 -30.70 -6.43
CA LEU A 292 -13.16 -29.42 -6.77
C LEU A 292 -14.54 -29.28 -6.12
N ASP A 293 -15.29 -30.39 -6.08
CA ASP A 293 -16.67 -30.50 -5.62
C ASP A 293 -16.82 -30.82 -4.12
N LEU A 294 -15.76 -31.28 -3.43
CA LEU A 294 -15.63 -31.42 -1.97
C LEU A 294 -15.67 -30.04 -1.29
N TYR A 295 -15.54 -28.97 -2.10
CA TYR A 295 -15.83 -27.58 -1.76
C TYR A 295 -16.76 -26.93 -2.80
N GLY A 296 -17.42 -27.77 -3.60
CA GLY A 296 -18.33 -27.40 -4.66
C GLY A 296 -19.60 -26.85 -4.08
N TRP A 297 -20.17 -25.96 -4.86
CA TRP A 297 -21.39 -25.25 -4.54
C TRP A 297 -22.52 -26.22 -4.15
N SER A 298 -22.72 -27.28 -4.94
CA SER A 298 -23.77 -28.28 -4.77
C SER A 298 -23.61 -29.10 -3.49
N ASN A 299 -22.42 -29.68 -3.24
CA ASN A 299 -22.19 -30.48 -2.03
C ASN A 299 -22.26 -29.65 -0.75
N SER A 300 -21.83 -28.39 -0.80
CA SER A 300 -21.93 -27.47 0.34
C SER A 300 -23.38 -27.07 0.61
N LEU A 301 -24.17 -26.88 -0.45
CA LEU A 301 -25.59 -26.55 -0.35
C LEU A 301 -26.40 -27.75 0.18
N GLN A 302 -26.13 -28.95 -0.34
CA GLN A 302 -26.71 -30.19 0.18
C GLN A 302 -26.31 -30.46 1.63
N SER A 303 -25.04 -30.25 1.99
CA SER A 303 -24.58 -30.38 3.38
C SER A 303 -25.26 -29.39 4.34
N ILE A 304 -25.62 -28.19 3.86
CA ILE A 304 -26.39 -27.23 4.65
C ILE A 304 -27.85 -27.66 4.76
N GLN A 305 -28.45 -28.20 3.69
CA GLN A 305 -29.81 -28.76 3.75
C GLN A 305 -29.90 -29.92 4.74
N SER A 306 -29.00 -30.90 4.66
CA SER A 306 -28.94 -32.01 5.62
C SER A 306 -28.63 -31.53 7.04
N TRP A 307 -27.81 -30.47 7.20
CA TRP A 307 -27.60 -29.84 8.51
C TRP A 307 -28.91 -29.26 9.07
N LEU A 308 -29.67 -28.55 8.25
CA LEU A 308 -30.94 -27.94 8.64
C LEU A 308 -32.00 -28.97 9.03
N GLU A 309 -32.05 -30.08 8.30
CA GLU A 309 -32.93 -31.22 8.61
C GLU A 309 -32.61 -31.83 9.98
N GLY A 310 -31.32 -31.93 10.33
CA GLY A 310 -30.88 -32.48 11.62
C GLY A 310 -30.88 -31.50 12.81
N HIS A 311 -31.15 -30.22 12.59
CA HIS A 311 -31.04 -29.16 13.61
C HIS A 311 -32.23 -28.19 13.61
N ASP A 312 -33.44 -28.67 13.30
CA ASP A 312 -34.70 -27.91 13.35
C ASP A 312 -34.65 -26.58 12.56
N GLY A 313 -34.02 -26.58 11.39
CA GLY A 313 -33.90 -25.39 10.55
C GLY A 313 -32.91 -24.33 11.06
N MET A 314 -32.11 -24.64 12.08
CA MET A 314 -31.08 -23.74 12.60
C MET A 314 -29.85 -23.70 11.70
N LEU A 315 -29.49 -22.50 11.25
CA LEU A 315 -28.29 -22.30 10.44
C LEU A 315 -27.01 -22.59 11.25
N PRO A 316 -25.96 -23.16 10.61
CA PRO A 316 -24.69 -23.41 11.25
C PRO A 316 -24.02 -22.10 11.70
N VAL A 317 -23.45 -22.10 12.91
CA VAL A 317 -22.87 -20.90 13.55
C VAL A 317 -21.42 -21.14 13.95
N GLN A 318 -20.57 -20.13 13.82
CA GLN A 318 -19.18 -20.22 14.30
C GLN A 318 -19.09 -20.02 15.81
N ARG A 319 -19.49 -21.02 16.60
CA ARG A 319 -19.34 -21.01 18.06
C ARG A 319 -18.03 -21.71 18.50
N PRO A 320 -17.43 -21.34 19.64
CA PRO A 320 -16.21 -22.00 20.13
C PRO A 320 -16.40 -23.52 20.33
N LEU A 321 -17.55 -23.92 20.85
CA LEU A 321 -17.95 -25.31 21.12
C LEU A 321 -18.52 -26.05 19.89
N ALA A 322 -18.65 -25.38 18.74
CA ALA A 322 -19.18 -25.99 17.52
C ALA A 322 -18.24 -27.07 16.97
N SER A 323 -18.83 -28.10 16.36
CA SER A 323 -18.09 -29.15 15.68
C SER A 323 -17.26 -28.56 14.53
N GLN A 324 -16.20 -29.26 14.12
CA GLN A 324 -15.38 -28.80 13.00
C GLN A 324 -16.20 -28.71 11.70
N THR A 325 -17.21 -29.57 11.55
CA THR A 325 -18.17 -29.56 10.43
C THR A 325 -19.06 -28.32 10.46
N GLU A 326 -19.65 -28.00 11.62
CA GLU A 326 -20.49 -26.80 11.78
C GLU A 326 -19.71 -25.52 11.48
N LYS A 327 -18.49 -25.39 12.02
CA LYS A 327 -17.61 -24.23 11.77
C LYS A 327 -17.32 -24.04 10.29
N ARG A 328 -17.12 -25.14 9.55
CA ARG A 328 -16.88 -25.12 8.10
C ARG A 328 -18.11 -24.65 7.33
N LEU A 329 -19.29 -25.23 7.59
CA LEU A 329 -20.55 -24.84 6.94
C LEU A 329 -20.89 -23.38 7.25
N ALA A 330 -20.73 -22.95 8.50
CA ALA A 330 -20.94 -21.57 8.91
C ALA A 330 -20.01 -20.58 8.19
N LYS A 331 -18.75 -20.98 7.94
CA LYS A 331 -17.78 -20.16 7.19
C LYS A 331 -18.13 -20.08 5.71
N TRP A 332 -18.48 -21.20 5.08
CA TRP A 332 -18.91 -21.25 3.68
C TRP A 332 -20.16 -20.37 3.48
N LEU A 333 -21.18 -20.56 4.33
CA LEU A 333 -22.41 -19.79 4.28
C LEU A 333 -22.16 -18.29 4.48
N SER A 334 -21.31 -17.91 5.44
CA SER A 334 -20.97 -16.50 5.68
C SER A 334 -20.22 -15.87 4.51
N SER A 335 -19.34 -16.62 3.85
CA SER A 335 -18.59 -16.15 2.68
C SER A 335 -19.52 -15.94 1.48
N ASN A 336 -20.38 -16.90 1.16
CA ASN A 336 -21.26 -16.81 -0.02
C ASN A 336 -22.41 -15.81 0.19
N THR A 337 -22.98 -15.73 1.39
CA THR A 337 -23.95 -14.67 1.71
C THR A 337 -23.34 -13.27 1.65
N TYR A 338 -22.05 -13.12 1.98
CA TYR A 338 -21.32 -11.87 1.79
C TYR A 338 -21.08 -11.56 0.29
N GLN A 339 -20.71 -12.55 -0.52
CA GLN A 339 -20.50 -12.34 -1.96
C GLN A 339 -21.83 -12.02 -2.68
N ALA A 340 -22.91 -12.71 -2.34
CA ALA A 340 -24.26 -12.46 -2.86
C ALA A 340 -24.71 -11.01 -2.64
N ARG A 341 -24.55 -10.50 -1.42
CA ARG A 341 -24.89 -9.11 -1.07
C ARG A 341 -24.07 -8.06 -1.81
N ASN A 342 -22.83 -8.39 -2.17
CA ASN A 342 -21.95 -7.46 -2.84
C ASN A 342 -22.04 -7.56 -4.38
N GLY A 343 -23.02 -8.30 -4.91
CA GLY A 343 -23.17 -8.51 -6.37
C GLY A 343 -22.02 -9.29 -7.00
N LYS A 344 -21.25 -10.04 -6.20
CA LYS A 344 -20.05 -10.79 -6.63
C LYS A 344 -20.31 -12.28 -6.81
N LEU A 345 -21.52 -12.74 -6.51
CA LEU A 345 -21.95 -14.11 -6.70
C LEU A 345 -22.86 -14.18 -7.93
N GLU A 346 -22.67 -15.19 -8.77
CA GLU A 346 -23.50 -15.44 -9.95
C GLU A 346 -24.98 -15.56 -9.58
N LEU A 347 -25.87 -15.07 -10.46
CA LEU A 347 -27.32 -15.00 -10.22
C LEU A 347 -27.91 -16.37 -9.87
N ASP A 348 -27.57 -17.42 -10.63
CA ASP A 348 -28.05 -18.79 -10.42
C ASP A 348 -27.68 -19.31 -9.01
N LYS A 349 -26.52 -18.93 -8.49
CA LYS A 349 -26.07 -19.27 -7.15
C LYS A 349 -26.82 -18.46 -6.08
N VAL A 350 -27.16 -17.20 -6.35
CA VAL A 350 -28.01 -16.42 -5.46
C VAL A 350 -29.41 -17.03 -5.36
N GLU A 351 -30.00 -17.43 -6.49
CA GLU A 351 -31.30 -18.09 -6.53
C GLU A 351 -31.30 -19.40 -5.74
N GLN A 352 -30.26 -20.23 -5.90
CA GLN A 352 -30.13 -21.48 -5.14
C GLN A 352 -30.00 -21.25 -3.63
N LEU A 353 -29.37 -20.17 -3.16
CA LEU A 353 -29.37 -19.83 -1.72
C LEU A 353 -30.72 -19.32 -1.24
N GLN A 354 -31.47 -18.61 -2.08
CA GLN A 354 -32.79 -18.08 -1.75
C GLN A 354 -33.86 -19.17 -1.66
N GLN A 355 -33.68 -20.30 -2.35
CA GLN A 355 -34.56 -21.47 -2.24
C GLN A 355 -34.54 -22.10 -0.83
N ILE A 356 -33.55 -21.79 0.02
CA ILE A 356 -33.49 -22.26 1.40
C ILE A 356 -34.01 -21.15 2.34
N PRO A 357 -35.21 -21.30 2.96
CA PRO A 357 -35.87 -20.21 3.70
C PRO A 357 -35.01 -19.57 4.79
N ALA A 358 -34.33 -20.37 5.61
CA ALA A 358 -33.46 -19.86 6.67
C ALA A 358 -32.28 -19.01 6.13
N ILE A 359 -31.75 -19.36 4.96
CA ILE A 359 -30.66 -18.60 4.32
C ILE A 359 -31.22 -17.32 3.67
N ALA A 360 -32.40 -17.39 3.06
CA ALA A 360 -33.10 -16.24 2.51
C ALA A 360 -33.36 -15.18 3.59
N GLU A 361 -33.88 -15.58 4.76
CA GLU A 361 -34.05 -14.71 5.92
C GLU A 361 -32.73 -14.11 6.39
N ARG A 362 -31.66 -14.92 6.44
CA ARG A 362 -30.34 -14.44 6.83
C ARG A 362 -29.77 -13.43 5.85
N LEU A 363 -29.98 -13.61 4.54
CA LEU A 363 -29.58 -12.65 3.51
C LEU A 363 -30.25 -11.30 3.79
N ILE A 364 -31.53 -11.30 4.16
CA ILE A 364 -32.32 -10.10 4.48
C ILE A 364 -31.92 -9.46 5.83
N ALA A 365 -31.66 -10.26 6.87
CA ALA A 365 -31.53 -9.77 8.26
C ALA A 365 -30.27 -8.94 8.57
N LYS A 366 -29.23 -8.97 7.70
CA LYS A 366 -27.95 -8.27 7.94
C LYS A 366 -27.74 -7.06 7.03
N ASP A 367 -28.72 -6.71 6.19
CA ASP A 367 -28.66 -5.60 5.22
C ASP A 367 -29.12 -4.28 5.85
N VAL A 368 -28.28 -3.72 6.72
CA VAL A 368 -28.45 -2.32 7.18
C VAL A 368 -27.50 -1.36 6.45
N TYR A 369 -26.55 -1.81 5.62
CA TYR A 369 -25.70 -0.87 4.88
C TYR A 369 -25.27 -1.34 3.49
N VAL A 370 -25.33 -0.36 2.56
CA VAL A 370 -24.79 -0.27 1.20
C VAL A 370 -25.78 -0.57 0.07
N LEU A 371 -26.47 0.49 -0.38
CA LEU A 371 -27.05 0.55 -1.71
C LEU A 371 -25.92 0.73 -2.75
N LYS A 372 -25.78 -0.24 -3.63
CA LYS A 372 -25.11 -0.06 -4.94
C LYS A 372 -25.81 -0.75 -6.11
N ASP A 373 -26.97 -1.39 -5.92
CA ASP A 373 -27.69 -2.06 -7.01
C ASP A 373 -29.19 -1.76 -7.02
N ASP A 374 -29.75 -1.53 -8.21
CA ASP A 374 -31.16 -1.22 -8.45
C ASP A 374 -32.10 -2.38 -8.09
N ALA A 375 -31.60 -3.62 -8.13
CA ALA A 375 -32.36 -4.80 -7.70
C ALA A 375 -32.74 -4.76 -6.20
N HIS A 376 -31.83 -4.27 -5.34
CA HIS A 376 -32.13 -4.10 -3.91
C HIS A 376 -33.14 -2.97 -3.70
N TRP A 377 -33.02 -1.88 -4.46
CA TRP A 377 -33.95 -0.76 -4.40
C TRP A 377 -35.39 -1.21 -4.72
N ILE A 378 -35.57 -1.91 -5.85
CA ILE A 378 -36.89 -2.41 -6.28
C ILE A 378 -37.45 -3.42 -5.25
N GLY A 379 -36.61 -4.33 -4.75
CA GLY A 379 -37.02 -5.31 -3.75
C GLY A 379 -37.47 -4.68 -2.42
N SER A 380 -36.77 -3.64 -1.96
CA SER A 380 -37.15 -2.89 -0.76
C SER A 380 -38.45 -2.09 -0.95
N LEU A 381 -38.63 -1.44 -2.11
CA LEU A 381 -39.87 -0.73 -2.42
C LEU A 381 -41.08 -1.67 -2.42
N ARG A 382 -40.96 -2.82 -3.10
CA ARG A 382 -42.03 -3.84 -3.14
C ARG A 382 -42.41 -4.31 -1.73
N ARG A 383 -41.42 -4.55 -0.86
CA ARG A 383 -41.67 -4.97 0.53
C ARG A 383 -42.35 -3.90 1.37
N ILE A 384 -42.04 -2.62 1.16
CA ILE A 384 -42.78 -1.54 1.82
C ILE A 384 -44.21 -1.47 1.30
N GLN A 385 -44.44 -1.66 0.01
CA GLN A 385 -45.79 -1.71 -0.55
C GLN A 385 -46.59 -2.87 0.05
N SER A 386 -46.04 -4.08 0.08
CA SER A 386 -46.69 -5.24 0.73
C SER A 386 -46.92 -5.00 2.23
N TRP A 387 -45.97 -4.39 2.94
CA TRP A 387 -46.16 -4.00 4.34
C TRP A 387 -47.31 -3.01 4.51
N LEU A 388 -47.42 -2.00 3.64
CA LEU A 388 -48.50 -1.02 3.67
C LEU A 388 -49.86 -1.66 3.38
N GLU A 389 -49.91 -2.65 2.50
CA GLU A 389 -51.13 -3.44 2.24
C GLU A 389 -51.54 -4.24 3.48
N GLU A 390 -50.60 -4.94 4.11
CA GLU A 390 -50.84 -5.76 5.30
C GLU A 390 -51.19 -4.94 6.56
N HIS A 391 -50.66 -3.72 6.67
CA HIS A 391 -50.79 -2.86 7.85
C HIS A 391 -51.62 -1.59 7.61
N HIS A 392 -52.57 -1.64 6.66
CA HIS A 392 -53.55 -0.60 6.38
C HIS A 392 -52.95 0.80 6.19
N GLY A 393 -51.85 0.90 5.46
CA GLY A 393 -51.18 2.16 5.14
C GLY A 393 -50.21 2.66 6.21
N THR A 394 -49.97 1.89 7.29
CA THR A 394 -49.03 2.29 8.35
C THR A 394 -47.58 1.99 7.96
N LEU A 395 -46.73 3.01 7.97
CA LEU A 395 -45.31 2.82 7.65
C LEU A 395 -44.57 2.00 8.73
N PRO A 396 -43.61 1.16 8.34
CA PRO A 396 -42.79 0.39 9.28
C PRO A 396 -41.94 1.34 10.14
N ALA A 397 -41.91 1.07 11.45
CA ALA A 397 -41.22 1.91 12.43
C ALA A 397 -40.05 1.19 13.10
N GLU A 398 -38.98 1.92 13.39
CA GLU A 398 -37.85 1.40 14.18
C GLU A 398 -38.17 1.41 15.69
N ARG A 399 -39.23 0.70 16.10
CA ARG A 399 -39.61 0.57 17.53
C ARG A 399 -38.93 -0.63 18.15
N GLN A 400 -38.66 -0.59 19.46
CA GLN A 400 -38.01 -1.72 20.15
C GLN A 400 -38.87 -3.00 20.19
N LEU A 401 -40.20 -2.87 20.18
CA LEU A 401 -41.16 -3.98 20.19
C LEU A 401 -41.54 -4.48 18.79
N ALA A 402 -41.01 -3.87 17.73
CA ALA A 402 -41.32 -4.22 16.35
C ALA A 402 -40.69 -5.57 15.93
N SER A 403 -41.31 -6.23 14.95
CA SER A 403 -40.75 -7.44 14.33
C SER A 403 -39.40 -7.14 13.68
N GLN A 404 -38.55 -8.16 13.48
CA GLN A 404 -37.25 -7.94 12.85
C GLN A 404 -37.39 -7.35 11.43
N THR A 405 -38.45 -7.74 10.71
CA THR A 405 -38.81 -7.24 9.38
C THR A 405 -39.25 -5.78 9.43
N GLU A 406 -40.09 -5.40 10.40
CA GLU A 406 -40.51 -4.01 10.58
C GLU A 406 -39.32 -3.10 10.90
N LYS A 407 -38.42 -3.56 11.78
CA LYS A 407 -37.20 -2.82 12.16
C LYS A 407 -36.28 -2.61 10.98
N SER A 408 -36.07 -3.62 10.12
CA SER A 408 -35.19 -3.50 8.97
C SER A 408 -35.79 -2.56 7.90
N LEU A 409 -37.07 -2.68 7.60
CA LEU A 409 -37.78 -1.78 6.68
C LEU A 409 -37.82 -0.35 7.21
N GLY A 410 -38.08 -0.16 8.51
CA GLY A 410 -38.09 1.16 9.17
C GLY A 410 -36.72 1.85 9.14
N LYS A 411 -35.63 1.09 9.35
CA LYS A 411 -34.25 1.60 9.23
C LYS A 411 -33.91 1.99 7.79
N TRP A 412 -34.23 1.12 6.84
CA TRP A 412 -34.00 1.40 5.42
C TRP A 412 -34.77 2.65 5.00
N LEU A 413 -36.07 2.72 5.30
CA LEU A 413 -36.92 3.86 4.97
C LEU A 413 -36.39 5.17 5.58
N THR A 414 -35.94 5.13 6.84
CA THR A 414 -35.35 6.30 7.51
C THR A 414 -34.06 6.77 6.83
N SER A 415 -33.20 5.84 6.44
CA SER A 415 -31.95 6.12 5.71
C SER A 415 -32.20 6.71 4.32
N ILE A 416 -33.14 6.13 3.56
CA ILE A 416 -33.49 6.59 2.21
C ILE A 416 -34.14 7.97 2.24
N ILE A 417 -35.09 8.18 3.15
CA ILE A 417 -35.72 9.50 3.34
C ILE A 417 -34.66 10.55 3.71
N TYR A 418 -33.69 10.20 4.56
CA TYR A 418 -32.58 11.10 4.88
C TYR A 418 -31.71 11.40 3.64
N GLN A 419 -31.42 10.42 2.79
CA GLN A 419 -30.64 10.64 1.56
C GLN A 419 -31.40 11.50 0.54
N ALA A 420 -32.68 11.21 0.30
CA ALA A 420 -33.56 12.00 -0.57
C ALA A 420 -33.59 13.47 -0.14
N ARG A 421 -33.78 13.72 1.16
CA ARG A 421 -33.84 15.07 1.73
C ARG A 421 -32.52 15.85 1.64
N ASN A 422 -31.38 15.17 1.60
CA ASN A 422 -30.07 15.82 1.48
C ASN A 422 -29.58 15.91 0.02
N GLY A 423 -30.45 15.65 -0.97
CA GLY A 423 -30.07 15.65 -2.39
C GLY A 423 -29.03 14.57 -2.74
N LYS A 424 -28.91 13.53 -1.93
CA LYS A 424 -27.95 12.42 -2.13
C LYS A 424 -28.56 11.23 -2.85
N LEU A 425 -29.89 11.23 -3.04
CA LEU A 425 -30.61 10.20 -3.76
C LEU A 425 -30.87 10.69 -5.19
N GLU A 426 -30.73 9.78 -6.16
CA GLU A 426 -31.06 10.04 -7.56
C GLU A 426 -32.52 10.46 -7.72
N MET A 427 -32.80 11.37 -8.66
CA MET A 427 -34.12 11.98 -8.83
C MET A 427 -35.21 10.92 -9.12
N ASP A 428 -34.93 9.96 -10.01
CA ASP A 428 -35.86 8.88 -10.37
C ASP A 428 -36.27 8.04 -9.14
N LYS A 429 -35.36 7.85 -8.18
CA LYS A 429 -35.63 7.15 -6.92
C LYS A 429 -36.47 8.00 -5.97
N VAL A 430 -36.31 9.32 -5.99
CA VAL A 430 -37.17 10.25 -5.24
C VAL A 430 -38.60 10.22 -5.80
N GLU A 431 -38.76 10.25 -7.14
CA GLU A 431 -40.07 10.15 -7.79
C GLU A 431 -40.77 8.83 -7.44
N GLN A 432 -40.05 7.70 -7.46
CA GLN A 432 -40.61 6.41 -7.06
C GLN A 432 -41.08 6.37 -5.60
N LEU A 433 -40.39 7.04 -4.67
CA LEU A 433 -40.86 7.17 -3.28
C LEU A 433 -42.11 8.06 -3.16
N GLN A 434 -42.19 9.11 -3.97
CA GLN A 434 -43.33 10.04 -3.97
C GLN A 434 -44.61 9.39 -4.51
N GLN A 435 -44.50 8.33 -5.32
CA GLN A 435 -45.65 7.54 -5.76
C GLN A 435 -46.34 6.77 -4.62
N ILE A 436 -45.71 6.63 -3.45
CA ILE A 436 -46.29 5.96 -2.27
C ILE A 436 -46.82 7.04 -1.31
N PRO A 437 -48.15 7.23 -1.17
CA PRO A 437 -48.72 8.39 -0.46
C PRO A 437 -48.21 8.57 0.98
N ALA A 438 -48.13 7.48 1.75
CA ALA A 438 -47.62 7.53 3.13
C ALA A 438 -46.15 7.98 3.22
N ILE A 439 -45.33 7.61 2.22
CA ILE A 439 -43.92 8.02 2.15
C ILE A 439 -43.81 9.46 1.65
N ALA A 440 -44.63 9.87 0.68
CA ALA A 440 -44.70 11.23 0.17
C ALA A 440 -45.04 12.22 1.29
N GLU A 441 -46.04 11.92 2.11
CA GLU A 441 -46.41 12.72 3.29
C GLU A 441 -45.24 12.80 4.28
N ARG A 442 -44.53 11.69 4.50
CA ARG A 442 -43.34 11.70 5.36
C ARG A 442 -42.19 12.50 4.74
N LEU A 443 -42.03 12.53 3.42
CA LEU A 443 -41.00 13.32 2.74
C LEU A 443 -41.29 14.83 2.87
N THR A 444 -42.53 15.26 2.66
CA THR A 444 -42.98 16.66 2.74
C THR A 444 -43.06 17.20 4.17
N ALA A 445 -43.26 16.34 5.17
CA ALA A 445 -43.29 16.74 6.59
C ALA A 445 -42.01 17.44 7.11
N LYS A 446 -40.90 17.50 6.33
CA LYS A 446 -39.70 18.29 6.69
C LYS A 446 -39.70 19.74 6.18
N ASP A 447 -40.66 20.22 5.41
CA ASP A 447 -40.78 21.68 5.24
C ASP A 447 -41.04 22.36 6.60
N ALA A 448 -41.68 21.65 7.54
CA ALA A 448 -41.81 22.04 8.94
C ALA A 448 -40.54 21.86 9.80
N CYS A 449 -39.57 21.04 9.37
CA CYS A 449 -38.34 20.74 10.13
C CYS A 449 -37.09 21.44 9.57
N ALA A 450 -37.05 21.86 8.30
CA ALA A 450 -36.07 22.82 7.80
C ALA A 450 -36.23 24.16 8.55
N LEU A 451 -37.49 24.60 8.74
CA LEU A 451 -37.83 25.70 9.66
C LEU A 451 -37.36 25.45 11.10
N ARG A 452 -37.25 24.19 11.53
CA ARG A 452 -36.81 23.80 12.89
C ARG A 452 -35.29 23.77 13.04
N ASP A 453 -34.55 23.38 12.01
CA ASP A 453 -33.08 23.43 11.99
C ASP A 453 -32.61 24.90 11.98
N ASP A 454 -33.29 25.77 11.23
CA ASP A 454 -33.05 27.21 11.27
C ASP A 454 -33.52 27.85 12.59
N ALA A 455 -34.66 27.43 13.15
CA ALA A 455 -35.07 27.89 14.48
C ALA A 455 -34.08 27.46 15.59
N HIS A 456 -33.49 26.26 15.49
CA HIS A 456 -32.47 25.80 16.42
C HIS A 456 -31.15 26.57 16.24
N TRP A 457 -30.76 26.85 14.99
CA TRP A 457 -29.62 27.72 14.66
C TRP A 457 -29.81 29.12 15.22
N ILE A 458 -30.91 29.79 14.89
CA ILE A 458 -31.27 31.14 15.36
C ILE A 458 -31.35 31.16 16.89
N GLY A 459 -31.99 30.16 17.50
CA GLY A 459 -32.08 30.05 18.95
C GLY A 459 -30.73 29.88 19.64
N SER A 460 -29.82 29.10 19.05
CA SER A 460 -28.47 28.90 19.58
C SER A 460 -27.59 30.14 19.37
N LEU A 461 -27.72 30.82 18.22
CA LEU A 461 -27.02 32.06 17.93
C LEU A 461 -27.46 33.17 18.90
N ARG A 462 -28.76 33.31 19.15
CA ARG A 462 -29.30 34.26 20.13
C ARG A 462 -28.78 33.98 21.53
N ARG A 463 -28.78 32.71 21.98
CA ARG A 463 -28.20 32.33 23.27
C ARG A 463 -26.70 32.65 23.35
N LEU A 464 -25.98 32.53 22.24
CA LEU A 464 -24.57 32.90 22.18
C LEU A 464 -24.36 34.40 22.27
N GLN A 465 -25.21 35.20 21.63
CA GLN A 465 -25.17 36.66 21.74
C GLN A 465 -25.50 37.12 23.17
N SER A 466 -26.57 36.61 23.78
CA SER A 466 -26.91 36.91 25.18
C SER A 466 -25.79 36.50 26.14
N TRP A 467 -25.18 35.33 25.92
CA TRP A 467 -24.02 34.91 26.70
C TRP A 467 -22.85 35.89 26.58
N LEU A 468 -22.56 36.36 25.36
CA LEU A 468 -21.47 37.32 25.13
C LEU A 468 -21.75 38.68 25.77
N GLU A 469 -23.00 39.12 25.80
CA GLU A 469 -23.42 40.33 26.51
C GLU A 469 -23.22 40.17 28.03
N GLU A 470 -23.68 39.06 28.60
CA GLU A 470 -23.58 38.77 30.04
C GLU A 470 -22.13 38.55 30.51
N HIS A 471 -21.25 38.01 29.65
CA HIS A 471 -19.87 37.65 30.00
C HIS A 471 -18.80 38.51 29.31
N HIS A 472 -19.15 39.77 28.98
CA HIS A 472 -18.23 40.78 28.44
C HIS A 472 -17.40 40.29 27.24
N GLY A 473 -18.04 39.59 26.30
CA GLY A 473 -17.41 39.07 25.08
C GLY A 473 -16.64 37.75 25.27
N THR A 474 -16.70 37.12 26.44
CA THR A 474 -16.05 35.83 26.68
C THR A 474 -16.86 34.67 26.11
N LEU A 475 -16.25 33.87 25.23
CA LEU A 475 -16.91 32.70 24.63
C LEU A 475 -17.16 31.58 25.65
N PRO A 476 -18.29 30.85 25.54
CA PRO A 476 -18.60 29.74 26.42
C PRO A 476 -17.53 28.64 26.30
N ALA A 477 -17.16 28.04 27.43
CA ALA A 477 -16.09 27.05 27.51
C ALA A 477 -16.59 25.74 28.11
N GLU A 478 -16.13 24.61 27.55
CA GLU A 478 -16.40 23.29 28.10
C GLU A 478 -15.51 23.04 29.34
N ARG A 479 -15.81 23.73 30.45
CA ARG A 479 -15.14 23.51 31.75
C ARG A 479 -15.98 22.58 32.62
N GLN A 480 -15.33 21.87 33.55
CA GLN A 480 -16.02 20.91 34.42
C GLN A 480 -17.12 21.56 35.27
N LEU A 481 -16.92 22.81 35.70
CA LEU A 481 -17.85 23.60 36.52
C LEU A 481 -18.93 24.36 35.73
N ALA A 482 -18.97 24.23 34.40
CA ALA A 482 -19.96 24.90 33.55
C ALA A 482 -21.37 24.30 33.70
N SER A 483 -22.40 25.16 33.60
CA SER A 483 -23.80 24.74 33.57
C SER A 483 -24.08 23.85 32.34
N GLN A 484 -25.12 23.03 32.39
CA GLN A 484 -25.46 22.15 31.27
C GLN A 484 -25.79 22.95 30.00
N THR A 485 -26.38 24.14 30.16
CA THR A 485 -26.66 25.10 29.10
C THR A 485 -25.39 25.68 28.49
N GLU A 486 -24.41 26.08 29.31
CA GLU A 486 -23.10 26.55 28.83
C GLU A 486 -22.35 25.43 28.07
N LYS A 487 -22.35 24.21 28.61
CA LYS A 487 -21.73 23.04 27.94
C LYS A 487 -22.38 22.77 26.59
N GLY A 488 -23.71 22.86 26.49
CA GLY A 488 -24.44 22.72 25.23
C GLY A 488 -24.04 23.77 24.21
N LEU A 489 -23.97 25.04 24.63
CA LEU A 489 -23.60 26.17 23.77
C LEU A 489 -22.13 26.10 23.32
N ALA A 490 -21.21 25.71 24.21
CA ALA A 490 -19.80 25.51 23.89
C ALA A 490 -19.59 24.38 22.86
N LYS A 491 -20.32 23.26 23.01
CA LYS A 491 -20.28 22.15 22.05
C LYS A 491 -20.85 22.55 20.69
N TRP A 492 -22.00 23.22 20.68
CA TRP A 492 -22.62 23.75 19.46
C TRP A 492 -21.66 24.69 18.73
N LEU A 493 -21.06 25.66 19.43
CA LEU A 493 -20.12 26.61 18.86
C LEU A 493 -18.88 25.91 18.29
N THR A 494 -18.30 24.97 19.04
CA THR A 494 -17.10 24.22 18.62
C THR A 494 -17.36 23.39 17.36
N SER A 495 -18.51 22.71 17.30
CA SER A 495 -18.94 21.94 16.13
C SER A 495 -19.10 22.83 14.90
N ASN A 496 -19.78 23.97 15.03
CA ASN A 496 -20.03 24.85 13.89
C ASN A 496 -18.76 25.58 13.41
N ILE A 497 -17.87 25.99 14.31
CA ILE A 497 -16.55 26.52 13.93
C ILE A 497 -15.75 25.45 13.15
N TYR A 498 -15.80 24.19 13.56
CA TYR A 498 -15.16 23.09 12.82
C TYR A 498 -15.79 22.88 11.43
N GLN A 499 -17.11 22.90 11.33
CA GLN A 499 -17.82 22.77 10.05
C GLN A 499 -17.52 23.94 9.11
N ALA A 500 -17.52 25.17 9.61
CA ALA A 500 -17.12 26.36 8.86
C ALA A 500 -15.70 26.22 8.29
N ARG A 501 -14.74 25.81 9.14
CA ARG A 501 -13.34 25.59 8.72
C ARG A 501 -13.17 24.49 7.68
N THR A 502 -14.01 23.46 7.73
CA THR A 502 -13.96 22.34 6.77
C THR A 502 -14.83 22.56 5.53
N LYS A 503 -15.37 23.78 5.35
CA LYS A 503 -16.28 24.16 4.25
C LYS A 503 -17.52 23.27 4.15
N LYS A 504 -18.03 22.81 5.30
CA LYS A 504 -19.23 21.98 5.42
C LYS A 504 -20.44 22.75 5.96
N LEU A 505 -20.22 23.96 6.47
CA LEU A 505 -21.28 24.86 6.92
C LEU A 505 -21.73 25.75 5.76
N GLU A 506 -23.03 26.03 5.68
CA GLU A 506 -23.63 26.93 4.70
C GLU A 506 -23.04 28.35 4.82
N LEU A 507 -22.91 29.06 3.69
CA LEU A 507 -22.18 30.32 3.61
C LEU A 507 -22.82 31.43 4.47
N ASP A 508 -24.15 31.52 4.47
CA ASP A 508 -24.93 32.43 5.30
C ASP A 508 -24.69 32.21 6.80
N LYS A 509 -24.58 30.95 7.24
CA LYS A 509 -24.27 30.57 8.62
C LYS A 509 -22.83 30.90 8.99
N VAL A 510 -21.89 30.81 8.04
CA VAL A 510 -20.52 31.27 8.23
C VAL A 510 -20.48 32.79 8.40
N GLU A 511 -21.18 33.54 7.56
CA GLU A 511 -21.28 35.01 7.65
C GLU A 511 -21.89 35.45 8.99
N GLN A 512 -22.96 34.80 9.44
CA GLN A 512 -23.57 35.09 10.75
C GLN A 512 -22.61 34.84 11.93
N LEU A 513 -21.78 33.79 11.87
CA LEU A 513 -20.76 33.55 12.89
C LEU A 513 -19.60 34.56 12.80
N GLN A 514 -19.24 35.01 11.60
CA GLN A 514 -18.20 36.03 11.39
C GLN A 514 -18.60 37.41 11.90
N GLN A 515 -19.90 37.72 11.98
CA GLN A 515 -20.39 38.97 12.56
C GLN A 515 -20.11 39.08 14.07
N ILE A 516 -19.79 37.98 14.76
CA ILE A 516 -19.46 37.98 16.19
C ILE A 516 -17.93 38.12 16.34
N PRO A 517 -17.38 39.24 16.84
CA PRO A 517 -15.94 39.51 16.82
C PRO A 517 -15.08 38.42 17.49
N ALA A 518 -15.52 37.89 18.64
CA ALA A 518 -14.80 36.82 19.34
C ALA A 518 -14.77 35.49 18.54
N ILE A 519 -15.80 35.24 17.72
CA ILE A 519 -15.87 34.06 16.85
C ILE A 519 -15.12 34.31 15.55
N ALA A 520 -15.19 35.51 14.98
CA ALA A 520 -14.40 35.92 13.82
C ALA A 520 -12.92 35.63 14.08
N VAL A 521 -12.39 36.03 15.24
CA VAL A 521 -11.01 35.72 15.66
C VAL A 521 -10.77 34.21 15.75
N ARG A 522 -11.74 33.39 16.17
CA ARG A 522 -11.63 31.92 16.16
C ARG A 522 -11.71 31.30 14.78
N LEU A 523 -12.57 31.79 13.89
CA LEU A 523 -12.61 31.37 12.50
C LEU A 523 -11.29 31.77 11.81
N ASP A 524 -10.73 32.91 12.20
CA ASP A 524 -9.45 33.47 11.74
C ASP A 524 -8.21 32.92 12.46
N HIS A 525 -8.33 32.16 13.55
CA HIS A 525 -7.18 31.61 14.28
C HIS A 525 -6.36 30.58 13.46
N HIS A 526 -6.76 30.32 12.21
CA HIS A 526 -5.94 29.65 11.18
C HIS A 526 -5.74 30.48 9.90
N ASN A 527 -6.25 31.71 9.83
CA ASN A 527 -5.83 32.66 8.81
C ASN A 527 -4.43 33.17 9.21
N TRP A 528 -3.45 32.50 8.62
CA TRP A 528 -2.03 32.78 8.75
C TRP A 528 -1.71 34.28 8.75
N SER A 529 -2.33 35.06 7.85
CA SER A 529 -2.12 36.50 7.71
C SER A 529 -2.61 37.30 8.92
N ASN A 530 -3.75 36.94 9.51
CA ASN A 530 -4.28 37.65 10.68
C ASN A 530 -3.46 37.37 11.93
N SER A 531 -3.02 36.12 12.12
CA SER A 531 -2.15 35.77 13.24
C SER A 531 -0.77 36.43 13.13
N LEU A 532 -0.23 36.54 11.92
CA LEU A 532 1.01 37.27 11.64
C LEU A 532 0.84 38.77 11.96
N ARG A 533 -0.25 39.38 11.47
CA ARG A 533 -0.59 40.78 11.76
C ARG A 533 -0.79 41.03 13.25
N SER A 534 -1.49 40.15 13.97
CA SER A 534 -1.65 40.29 15.42
C SER A 534 -0.32 40.21 16.19
N ILE A 535 0.65 39.43 15.70
CA ILE A 535 1.99 39.41 16.29
C ILE A 535 2.75 40.70 15.97
N GLN A 536 2.62 41.24 14.74
CA GLN A 536 3.21 42.52 14.37
C GLN A 536 2.65 43.66 15.23
N ASN A 537 1.32 43.78 15.33
CA ASN A 537 0.67 44.78 16.18
C ASN A 537 1.08 44.62 17.66
N TRP A 538 1.13 43.37 18.16
CA TRP A 538 1.60 43.11 19.52
C TRP A 538 3.04 43.60 19.73
N MET A 539 3.92 43.34 18.77
CA MET A 539 5.31 43.81 18.81
C MET A 539 5.39 45.33 18.74
N GLU A 540 4.57 46.00 17.94
CA GLU A 540 4.49 47.46 17.89
C GLU A 540 4.08 48.04 19.26
N GLU A 541 3.08 47.45 19.90
CA GLU A 541 2.61 47.86 21.23
C GLU A 541 3.62 47.57 22.36
N HIS A 542 4.46 46.53 22.21
CA HIS A 542 5.37 46.06 23.26
C HIS A 542 6.85 46.24 22.89
N ASN A 543 7.18 47.31 22.15
CA ASN A 543 8.57 47.71 21.82
C ASN A 543 9.41 46.57 21.20
N GLY A 544 8.82 45.82 20.28
CA GLY A 544 9.45 44.73 19.56
C GLY A 544 9.54 43.40 20.32
N ILE A 545 8.98 43.31 21.53
CA ILE A 545 9.02 42.08 22.35
C ILE A 545 8.02 41.05 21.82
N LEU A 546 8.48 39.81 21.63
CA LEU A 546 7.61 38.70 21.23
C LEU A 546 6.68 38.25 22.36
N PRO A 547 5.43 37.85 22.06
CA PRO A 547 4.48 37.38 23.06
C PRO A 547 5.02 36.17 23.83
N GLY A 548 4.92 36.23 25.17
CA GLY A 548 5.45 35.24 26.10
C GLY A 548 4.42 34.21 26.57
N ARG A 549 4.89 33.08 27.11
CA ARG A 549 4.02 32.09 27.80
C ARG A 549 3.97 32.30 29.33
N GLN A 550 4.38 33.45 29.83
CA GLN A 550 4.50 33.67 31.27
C GLN A 550 3.12 33.63 31.98
N GLN A 551 3.10 33.30 33.27
CA GLN A 551 1.86 33.05 34.01
C GLN A 551 0.94 34.29 34.08
N LEU A 552 1.51 35.49 34.14
CA LEU A 552 0.82 36.79 34.20
C LEU A 552 0.32 37.31 32.83
N ALA A 553 0.59 36.58 31.73
CA ALA A 553 0.20 36.98 30.38
C ALA A 553 -1.32 36.91 30.15
N SER A 554 -1.85 37.85 29.35
CA SER A 554 -3.25 37.85 28.90
C SER A 554 -3.58 36.59 28.09
N GLN A 555 -4.86 36.22 28.02
CA GLN A 555 -5.27 35.04 27.24
C GLN A 555 -4.91 35.19 25.75
N THR A 556 -4.97 36.42 25.23
CA THR A 556 -4.56 36.80 23.87
C THR A 556 -3.06 36.56 23.67
N GLU A 557 -2.22 37.05 24.58
CA GLU A 557 -0.77 36.84 24.53
C GLU A 557 -0.41 35.36 24.55
N LYS A 558 -1.02 34.58 25.45
CA LYS A 558 -0.82 33.12 25.54
C LYS A 558 -1.21 32.42 24.23
N GLY A 559 -2.28 32.89 23.57
CA GLY A 559 -2.72 32.42 22.26
C GLY A 559 -1.68 32.67 21.17
N LEU A 560 -1.20 33.92 21.05
CA LEU A 560 -0.18 34.32 20.08
C LEU A 560 1.14 33.61 20.34
N ALA A 561 1.58 33.50 21.59
CA ALA A 561 2.79 32.79 21.99
C ALA A 561 2.71 31.29 21.65
N LYS A 562 1.54 30.66 21.84
CA LYS A 562 1.32 29.26 21.46
C LYS A 562 1.33 29.07 19.94
N TRP A 563 0.65 29.95 19.20
CA TRP A 563 0.64 29.93 17.73
C TRP A 563 2.07 30.10 17.18
N LEU A 564 2.80 31.13 17.65
CA LEU A 564 4.16 31.42 17.21
C LEU A 564 5.11 30.27 17.53
N SER A 565 5.04 29.73 18.76
CA SER A 565 5.86 28.58 19.16
C SER A 565 5.59 27.34 18.31
N ASN A 566 4.32 27.07 17.99
CA ASN A 566 3.97 25.93 17.14
C ASN A 566 4.51 26.12 15.73
N ASN A 567 4.32 27.29 15.12
CA ASN A 567 4.79 27.54 13.76
C ASN A 567 6.31 27.57 13.65
N ILE A 568 7.03 28.19 14.61
CA ILE A 568 8.49 28.08 14.70
C ILE A 568 8.94 26.61 14.79
N GLN A 569 8.22 25.78 15.56
CA GLN A 569 8.53 24.35 15.66
C GLN A 569 8.25 23.61 14.33
N GLN A 570 7.17 23.95 13.61
CA GLN A 570 6.89 23.37 12.29
C GLN A 570 7.93 23.81 11.25
N THR A 571 8.37 25.07 11.26
CA THR A 571 9.47 25.58 10.43
C THR A 571 10.75 24.78 10.69
N ARG A 572 11.14 24.60 11.96
CA ARG A 572 12.31 23.80 12.34
C ARG A 572 12.22 22.33 11.91
N LYS A 573 11.01 21.78 11.82
CA LYS A 573 10.75 20.41 11.34
C LYS A 573 10.66 20.29 9.81
N GLY A 574 10.72 21.40 9.07
CA GLY A 574 10.51 21.42 7.62
C GLY A 574 9.08 21.04 7.21
N LYS A 575 8.10 21.30 8.08
CA LYS A 575 6.68 20.97 7.86
C LYS A 575 5.81 22.16 7.48
N LEU A 576 6.36 23.38 7.58
CA LEU A 576 5.65 24.60 7.22
C LEU A 576 5.93 24.95 5.75
N GLU A 577 4.91 25.44 5.04
CA GLU A 577 5.03 25.89 3.65
C GLU A 577 6.05 27.03 3.51
N LEU A 578 6.77 27.08 2.38
CA LEU A 578 7.88 28.02 2.18
C LEU A 578 7.44 29.50 2.31
N ASN A 579 6.31 29.89 1.70
CA ASN A 579 5.82 31.26 1.80
C ASN A 579 5.53 31.69 3.25
N LYS A 580 5.16 30.73 4.11
CA LYS A 580 4.88 30.96 5.52
C LYS A 580 6.17 31.09 6.31
N VAL A 581 7.21 30.33 5.94
CA VAL A 581 8.54 30.50 6.52
C VAL A 581 9.10 31.89 6.18
N GLU A 582 9.00 32.30 4.91
CA GLU A 582 9.43 33.63 4.45
C GLU A 582 8.70 34.76 5.20
N GLN A 583 7.38 34.66 5.34
CA GLN A 583 6.59 35.64 6.09
C GLN A 583 6.94 35.70 7.59
N LEU A 584 7.35 34.60 8.21
CA LEU A 584 7.90 34.63 9.59
C LEU A 584 9.29 35.26 9.65
N GLN A 585 10.12 35.05 8.63
CA GLN A 585 11.47 35.62 8.56
C GLN A 585 11.48 37.13 8.29
N GLN A 586 10.41 37.67 7.70
CA GLN A 586 10.24 39.12 7.51
C GLN A 586 10.10 39.88 8.84
N ILE A 587 9.81 39.21 9.96
CA ILE A 587 9.70 39.83 11.28
C ILE A 587 11.04 39.63 12.03
N PRO A 588 11.85 40.68 12.28
CA PRO A 588 13.23 40.54 12.77
C PRO A 588 13.37 39.71 14.05
N ALA A 589 12.52 39.94 15.05
CA ALA A 589 12.56 39.20 16.32
C ALA A 589 12.24 37.69 16.14
N ILE A 590 11.37 37.35 15.18
CA ILE A 590 11.06 35.95 14.85
C ILE A 590 12.21 35.32 14.07
N ALA A 591 12.82 36.05 13.13
CA ALA A 591 14.01 35.62 12.41
C ALA A 591 15.18 35.31 13.36
N GLU A 592 15.43 36.18 14.33
CA GLU A 592 16.44 35.96 15.37
C GLU A 592 16.10 34.72 16.24
N LYS A 593 14.84 34.55 16.61
CA LYS A 593 14.37 33.37 17.36
C LYS A 593 14.45 32.07 16.55
N LEU A 594 14.29 32.15 15.23
CA LEU A 594 14.57 31.03 14.33
C LEU A 594 16.07 30.75 14.36
N ALA A 595 16.93 31.75 14.08
CA ALA A 595 18.38 31.62 14.01
C ALA A 595 19.06 31.11 15.30
N SER A 596 18.58 31.55 16.48
CA SER A 596 19.13 31.19 17.79
C SER A 596 18.81 29.76 18.26
N GLY A 597 17.88 29.07 17.60
CA GLY A 597 17.54 27.69 17.96
C GLY A 597 18.62 26.70 17.54
N ARG A 598 19.36 26.10 18.49
CA ARG A 598 20.21 24.92 18.24
C ARG A 598 19.37 23.84 17.55
N GLY A 599 19.59 23.65 16.25
CA GLY A 599 18.87 22.67 15.43
C GLY A 599 18.41 23.14 14.04
N ILE A 600 18.58 24.43 13.67
CA ILE A 600 18.41 24.81 12.27
C ILE A 600 19.63 24.31 11.48
N LYS A 601 19.46 23.26 10.68
CA LYS A 601 20.32 23.05 9.51
C LYS A 601 20.14 24.28 8.64
N ARG A 602 21.16 25.15 8.59
CA ARG A 602 21.15 26.40 7.82
C ARG A 602 20.62 26.12 6.41
N LEU A 603 19.43 26.63 6.09
CA LEU A 603 19.07 26.93 4.71
C LEU A 603 19.94 28.14 4.35
N ARG A 604 20.87 27.96 3.40
CA ARG A 604 21.75 29.03 2.92
C ARG A 604 20.87 30.09 2.21
N PRO A 605 21.11 31.40 2.41
CA PRO A 605 20.56 32.43 1.53
C PRO A 605 21.18 32.26 0.14
N LEU A 606 20.37 32.40 -0.90
CA LEU A 606 20.83 32.49 -2.28
C LEU A 606 21.10 33.96 -2.59
N GLU A 607 22.36 34.26 -2.91
CA GLU A 607 22.74 35.42 -3.73
C GLU A 607 22.95 34.95 -5.17
#